data_AF-A0A2N8NIY6-F1
#
_entry.id   AF-A0A2N8NIY6-F1
#
_cell.length_a   1.000
_cell.length_b   1.000
_cell.length_c   1.000
_cell.angle_alpha   90.00
_cell.angle_beta   90.00
_cell.angle_gamma   90.00
#
_symmetry.space_group_name_H-M   'P 1'
#
loop_
_entity.id
_entity.type
_entity.pdbx_description
1 polymer ?
#
loop_
_entity_poly.entity_id
_entity_poly.type
_entity_poly.pdbx_seq_one_letter_code
_entity_poly.pdbx_strand_id
1 'polypeptide(L)' 'MFNVILAAILILISCMVLLCVRVILKKDGRFPDIHVDSSPALRKKGIACARTQDWQASHRKNLADRMEEMMIN' A
#
# COMPACT_ATOMS: atom_id res chain seq x y z
N MET A 1 1.26 -2.19 46.28
CA MET A 1 2.20 -2.50 45.17
C MET A 1 1.65 -3.58 44.26
N PHE A 2 1.27 -4.76 44.78
CA PHE A 2 0.74 -5.86 43.96
C PHE A 2 -0.52 -5.49 43.15
N ASN A 3 -1.46 -4.74 43.73
CA ASN A 3 -2.67 -4.28 43.04
C ASN A 3 -2.37 -3.40 41.82
N VAL A 4 -1.31 -2.57 41.90
CA VAL A 4 -0.91 -1.69 40.80
C VAL A 4 -0.32 -2.52 39.65
N ILE A 5 0.48 -3.54 39.98
CA ILE A 5 1.05 -4.46 38.99
C ILE A 5 -0.07 -5.26 38.30
N LEU A 6 -1.03 -5.76 39.07
CA LEU A 6 -2.18 -6.50 38.53
C LEU A 6 -3.03 -5.62 37.60
N ALA A 7 -3.31 -4.38 38.00
CA ALA A 7 -4.04 -3.43 37.18
C ALA A 7 -3.30 -3.10 35.87
N ALA A 8 -1.98 -2.90 35.92
CA ALA A 8 -1.16 -2.63 34.74
C ALA A 8 -1.18 -3.79 33.73
N ILE A 9 -1.10 -5.03 34.22
CA ILE A 9 -1.16 -6.24 33.37
C ILE A 9 -2.53 -6.34 32.68
N LEU A 10 -3.62 -6.13 33.41
CA LEU A 10 -4.97 -6.15 32.85
C LEU A 10 -5.17 -5.09 31.75
N ILE A 11 -4.62 -3.89 31.95
CA ILE A 11 -4.67 -2.81 30.96
C ILE A 11 -3.85 -3.14 29.72
N LEU A 12 -2.66 -3.73 29.87
CA LEU A 12 -1.84 -4.14 28.73
C LEU A 12 -2.55 -5.21 27.89
N ILE A 13 -3.16 -6.20 28.54
CA ILE A 13 -3.92 -7.26 27.86
C ILE A 13 -5.11 -6.65 27.10
N SER A 14 -5.86 -5.74 27.72
CA SER A 14 -7.01 -5.12 27.05
C SER A 14 -6.60 -4.28 25.84
N CYS A 15 -5.49 -3.52 25.94
CA CYS A 15 -4.91 -2.80 24.80
C CYS A 15 -4.52 -3.74 23.66
N MET A 16 -3.85 -4.85 23.96
CA MET A 16 -3.46 -5.83 22.93
C MET A 16 -4.67 -6.45 22.24
N VAL A 17 -5.70 -6.79 23.00
CA VAL A 17 -6.95 -7.31 22.44
C VAL A 17 -7.61 -6.27 21.54
N LEU A 18 -7.76 -5.02 22.01
CA LEU A 18 -8.40 -3.93 21.26
C LEU A 18 -7.68 -3.60 19.95
N LEU A 19 -6.35 -3.63 19.91
CA LEU A 19 -5.57 -3.40 18.70
C LEU A 19 -5.78 -4.52 17.66
N CYS A 20 -6.00 -5.76 18.13
CA CYS A 20 -6.21 -6.93 17.27
C CYS A 20 -7.68 -7.12 16.83
N VAL A 21 -8.64 -6.41 17.42
CA VAL A 21 -10.08 -6.52 17.09
C VAL A 21 -10.34 -6.36 15.59
N ARG A 22 -9.66 -5.43 14.91
CA ARG A 22 -9.85 -5.20 13.46
C ARG A 22 -9.32 -6.33 12.58
N VAL A 23 -8.31 -7.07 13.06
CA VAL A 23 -7.69 -8.20 12.37
C VAL A 23 -8.48 -9.49 12.64
N ILE A 24 -9.01 -9.67 13.85
CA ILE A 24 -9.73 -10.90 14.22
C ILE A 24 -11.22 -10.86 13.81
N LEU A 25 -11.89 -9.69 13.89
CA LEU A 25 -13.33 -9.60 13.57
C LEU A 25 -13.65 -9.52 12.08
N LYS A 26 -12.69 -9.16 11.22
CA LYS A 26 -12.92 -9.20 9.76
C LYS A 26 -12.67 -10.61 9.25
N LYS A 27 -13.66 -11.15 8.52
CA LYS A 27 -13.65 -12.50 7.92
C LYS A 27 -12.43 -12.74 6.99
N ASP A 28 -11.87 -11.66 6.43
CA ASP A 28 -10.61 -11.63 5.68
C ASP A 28 -9.61 -10.64 6.32
N GLY A 29 -9.42 -10.75 7.63
CA GLY A 29 -8.51 -9.90 8.41
C GLY A 29 -7.04 -10.16 8.08
N ARG A 30 -6.62 -9.72 6.89
CA ARG A 30 -5.21 -9.60 6.55
C ARG A 30 -4.76 -8.17 6.79
N PHE A 31 -3.49 -8.01 7.15
CA PHE A 31 -2.86 -6.71 6.99
C PHE A 31 -3.02 -6.28 5.52
N PRO A 32 -3.38 -5.02 5.25
CA PRO A 32 -3.51 -4.55 3.88
C PRO A 32 -2.19 -4.80 3.15
N ASP A 33 -2.25 -5.45 1.98
CA ASP A 33 -1.07 -5.71 1.19
C ASP A 33 -0.36 -4.38 0.88
N ILE A 34 0.82 -4.19 1.45
CA ILE A 34 1.66 -3.00 1.23
C ILE A 34 2.29 -2.98 -0.18
N HIS A 35 2.00 -3.99 -1.00
CA HIS A 35 2.49 -4.08 -2.36
C HIS A 35 1.67 -3.15 -3.25
N VAL A 36 2.33 -2.12 -3.78
CA VAL A 36 1.71 -1.09 -4.64
C VAL A 36 0.99 -1.72 -5.84
N ASP A 37 1.55 -2.78 -6.42
CA ASP A 37 1.00 -3.49 -7.59
C ASP A 37 -0.27 -4.33 -7.28
N SER A 38 -0.38 -4.85 -6.05
CA SER A 38 -1.50 -5.73 -5.66
C SER A 38 -2.77 -4.95 -5.34
N SER A 39 -2.68 -3.64 -5.12
CA SER A 39 -3.83 -2.82 -4.73
C SER A 39 -4.66 -2.39 -5.96
N PRO A 40 -5.92 -2.87 -6.10
CA PRO A 40 -6.80 -2.44 -7.18
C PRO A 40 -7.13 -0.94 -7.12
N ALA A 41 -7.06 -0.32 -5.94
CA ALA A 41 -7.26 1.12 -5.76
C ALA A 41 -6.09 1.94 -6.32
N LEU A 42 -4.85 1.48 -6.14
CA LEU A 42 -3.66 2.14 -6.70
C LEU A 42 -3.56 1.95 -8.22
N ARG A 43 -3.95 0.75 -8.71
CA ARG A 43 -4.05 0.46 -10.14
C ARG A 43 -5.06 1.37 -10.85
N LYS A 44 -6.24 1.61 -10.25
CA LYS A 44 -7.23 2.57 -10.79
C LYS A 44 -6.71 4.01 -10.87
N LYS A 45 -5.76 4.39 -10.00
CA LYS A 45 -5.11 5.70 -10.03
C LYS A 45 -3.91 5.77 -10.99
N GLY A 46 -3.58 4.67 -11.69
CA GLY A 46 -2.43 4.61 -12.60
C GLY A 46 -1.07 4.60 -11.89
N ILE A 47 -1.04 4.33 -10.58
CA ILE A 47 0.20 4.30 -9.80
C ILE A 47 0.77 2.89 -9.88
N ALA A 48 1.90 2.74 -10.56
CA ALA A 48 2.65 1.47 -10.67
C ALA A 48 3.88 1.47 -9.73
N CYS A 49 4.54 0.33 -9.54
CA CYS A 49 5.82 0.30 -8.84
C CYS A 49 6.90 1.08 -9.62
N ALA A 50 7.93 1.59 -8.93
CA ALA A 50 8.98 2.40 -9.54
C ALA A 50 9.64 1.71 -10.75
N ARG A 51 9.91 0.41 -10.65
CA ARG A 51 10.44 -0.40 -11.76
C ARG A 51 9.54 -0.40 -13.00
N THR A 52 8.23 -0.53 -12.81
CA THR A 52 7.27 -0.51 -13.93
C THR A 52 7.16 0.90 -14.52
N GLN A 53 7.20 1.95 -13.68
CA GLN A 53 7.22 3.34 -14.14
C GLN A 53 8.49 3.64 -14.95
N ASP A 54 9.66 3.18 -14.50
CA ASP A 54 10.93 3.35 -15.19
C ASP A 54 10.94 2.64 -16.55
N TRP A 55 10.43 1.40 -16.60
CA TRP A 55 10.28 0.67 -17.87
C TRP A 55 9.35 1.40 -18.84
N GLN A 56 8.20 1.87 -18.37
CA GLN A 56 7.27 2.64 -19.18
C GLN A 56 7.89 3.94 -19.69
N ALA A 57 8.65 4.65 -18.84
CA ALA A 57 9.36 5.87 -19.22
C ALA A 57 10.43 5.61 -20.29
N SER A 58 11.16 4.51 -20.18
CA SER A 58 12.15 4.07 -21.18
C SER A 58 11.53 3.78 -22.55
N HIS A 59 10.29 3.24 -22.57
CA HIS A 59 9.57 2.94 -23.81
C HIS A 59 8.70 4.07 -24.35
N ARG A 60 8.65 5.23 -23.69
CA ARG A 60 7.90 6.39 -24.19
C ARG A 60 8.72 7.13 -25.25
N LYS A 61 8.08 7.42 -26.38
CA LYS A 61 8.65 8.24 -27.46
C LYS A 61 9.09 9.60 -26.90
N ASN A 62 10.30 9.99 -27.23
CA ASN A 62 10.84 11.28 -26.84
C ASN A 62 10.18 12.39 -27.66
N LEU A 63 10.38 13.64 -27.23
CA LEU A 63 9.81 14.80 -27.91
C LEU A 63 10.25 14.87 -29.38
N ALA A 64 11.52 14.52 -29.66
CA ALA A 64 12.06 14.46 -31.01
C ALA A 64 11.28 13.48 -31.91
N ASP A 65 11.08 12.24 -31.44
CA ASP A 65 10.34 11.21 -32.19
C ASP A 65 8.90 11.66 -32.52
N ARG A 66 8.26 12.39 -31.59
CA ARG A 66 6.91 12.93 -31.81
C ARG A 66 6.87 14.09 -32.79
N MET A 67 7.93 14.90 -32.85
CA MET A 67 8.04 15.98 -33.82
C MET A 67 8.26 15.44 -35.23
N GLU A 68 9.05 14.38 -35.37
CA GLU A 68 9.26 13.69 -36.65
C GLU A 68 7.96 13.11 -37.22
N GLU A 69 7.14 12.46 -36.38
CA GLU A 69 5.82 11.95 -36.79
C GLU A 69 4.86 13.03 -37.30
N MET A 70 4.88 14.23 -36.71
CA MET A 70 4.05 15.36 -37.16
C MET A 70 4.58 16.02 -38.44
N MET A 71 5.85 15.84 -38.78
CA MET A 71 6.42 16.35 -40.03
C MET A 71 6.20 15.39 -41.21
N ILE A 72 6.03 14.09 -40.93
CA ILE A 72 5.84 13.05 -41.95
C ILE A 72 4.36 12.92 -42.37
N ASN A 73 3.41 13.40 -41.56
CA ASN A 73 1.97 13.39 -41.85
C ASN A 73 1.44 14.75 -42.32
#